data_AF-A0A3P8VX96-F1
#
_entry.id   AF-A0A3P8VX96-F1
#
_cell.length_a   1.000
_cell.length_b   1.000
_cell.length_c   1.000
_cell.angle_alpha   90.00
_cell.angle_beta   90.00
_cell.angle_gamma   90.00
#
_symmetry.space_group_name_H-M   'P 1'
#
loop_
_entity.id
_entity.type
_entity.pdbx_description
1 polymer ?
#
loop_
_entity_poly.entity_id
_entity_poly.type
_entity_poly.pdbx_seq_one_letter_code
_entity_poly.pdbx_strand_id
1 'polypeptide(L)'
;QINFLNGVIVDLQRKNDELKMKLKKLALAEFNVTSGTDGFDQGDPKPEKKATPRLFCDICDCFDLHDTEDCPTQAQSPDSVPHTTYHGNPADERPYCDICEAFGHTTESCNDDQTF
;
A
#
# COMPACT_ATOMS: atom_id res chain seq x y z
N GLN A 1 16.87 54.30 17.67
CA GLN A 1 17.34 52.91 17.47
C GLN A 1 16.26 51.87 17.80
N ILE A 2 15.53 52.01 18.92
CA ILE A 2 14.46 51.08 19.35
C ILE A 2 13.33 50.93 18.31
N ASN A 3 12.88 52.02 17.68
CA ASN A 3 11.79 51.97 16.70
C ASN A 3 12.11 51.15 15.44
N PHE A 4 13.38 51.11 15.03
CA PHE A 4 13.82 50.30 13.89
C PHE A 4 13.75 48.81 14.22
N LEU A 5 14.27 48.42 15.39
CA LEU A 5 14.21 47.04 15.87
C LEU A 5 12.76 46.57 16.03
N ASN A 6 11.89 47.41 16.61
CA ASN A 6 10.46 47.09 16.74
C ASN A 6 9.79 46.88 15.39
N GLY A 7 10.14 47.69 14.36
CA GLY A 7 9.65 47.49 13.00
C GLY A 7 10.07 46.14 12.41
N VAL A 8 11.36 45.80 12.53
CA VAL A 8 11.89 44.50 12.05
C VAL A 8 11.26 43.33 12.79
N ILE A 9 11.05 43.45 14.10
CA ILE A 9 10.42 42.42 14.92
C ILE A 9 8.98 42.18 14.47
N VAL A 10 8.19 43.23 14.23
CA VAL A 10 6.80 43.10 13.73
C VAL A 10 6.77 42.46 12.35
N ASP A 11 7.67 42.86 11.45
CA ASP A 11 7.75 42.30 10.10
C ASP A 11 8.14 40.82 10.11
N LEU A 12 9.09 40.43 10.97
CA LEU A 12 9.50 39.04 11.13
C LEU A 12 8.40 38.20 11.77
N GLN A 13 7.69 38.72 12.77
CA GLN A 13 6.55 38.03 13.39
C GLN A 13 5.44 37.79 12.37
N ARG A 14 5.08 38.81 11.57
CA ARG A 14 4.10 38.68 10.48
C ARG A 14 4.50 37.60 9.48
N LYS A 15 5.75 37.60 9.01
CA LYS A 15 6.26 36.58 8.09
C LYS A 15 6.24 35.18 8.71
N ASN A 16 6.55 35.06 10.00
CA ASN A 16 6.51 33.78 10.70
C ASN A 16 5.08 33.24 10.79
N ASP A 17 4.11 34.11 11.08
CA ASP A 17 2.70 33.74 11.13
C ASP A 17 2.14 33.34 9.75
N GLU A 18 2.52 34.06 8.68
CA GLU A 18 2.21 33.69 7.30
C GLU A 18 2.77 32.31 6.93
N LEU A 19 4.01 32.01 7.30
CA LEU A 19 4.63 30.71 7.06
C LEU A 19 3.94 29.60 7.85
N LYS A 20 3.59 29.84 9.12
CA LYS A 20 2.82 28.88 9.94
C LYS A 20 1.45 28.60 9.34
N MET A 21 0.75 29.63 8.82
CA MET A 21 -0.53 29.44 8.14
C MET A 21 -0.38 28.59 6.87
N LYS A 22 0.65 28.83 6.07
CA LYS A 22 0.93 28.01 4.86
C LYS A 22 1.21 26.55 5.22
N LEU A 23 2.01 26.29 6.26
CA LEU A 23 2.28 24.93 6.73
C LEU A 23 0.99 24.22 7.19
N LYS A 24 0.15 24.90 7.98
CA LYS A 24 -1.14 24.34 8.39
C LYS A 24 -2.05 24.03 7.19
N LYS A 25 -2.09 24.91 6.19
CA LYS A 25 -2.87 24.70 4.97
C LYS A 25 -2.38 23.50 4.17
N LEU A 26 -1.07 23.33 4.02
CA LEU A 26 -0.48 22.17 3.35
C LEU A 26 -0.78 20.87 4.11
N ALA A 27 -0.61 20.85 5.43
CA ALA A 27 -0.90 19.68 6.26
C ALA A 27 -2.40 19.28 6.21
N LEU A 28 -3.31 20.25 6.21
CA LEU A 28 -4.74 19.99 6.05
C LEU A 28 -5.11 19.52 4.63
N ALA A 29 -4.42 20.03 3.60
CA ALA A 29 -4.62 19.59 2.22
C ALA A 29 -4.13 18.16 1.96
N GLU A 30 -3.18 17.66 2.76
CA GLU A 30 -2.74 16.26 2.75
C GLU A 30 -3.79 15.33 3.38
N PHE A 31 -4.49 15.78 4.43
CA PHE A 31 -5.48 14.95 5.13
C PHE A 31 -6.91 15.01 4.57
N ASN A 32 -7.32 16.09 3.89
CA ASN A 32 -8.71 16.26 3.43
C ASN A 32 -9.04 15.53 2.11
N VAL A 33 -8.26 14.52 1.71
CA VAL A 33 -8.51 13.69 0.51
C VAL A 33 -9.58 12.61 0.76
N THR A 34 -10.08 12.43 1.98
CA THR A 34 -10.95 11.30 2.35
C THR A 34 -12.40 11.63 2.71
N SER A 35 -12.91 12.82 2.42
CA SER A 35 -14.31 13.16 2.71
C SER A 35 -14.99 13.66 1.45
N GLY A 36 -15.59 12.74 0.70
CA GLY A 36 -16.46 13.06 -0.40
C GLY A 36 -17.69 13.81 0.08
N THR A 37 -17.97 14.95 -0.55
CA THR A 37 -19.32 15.45 -0.84
C THR A 37 -19.23 16.48 -1.95
N ASP A 38 -20.05 16.26 -2.97
CA ASP A 38 -20.18 17.09 -4.16
C ASP A 38 -20.64 18.52 -3.88
N GLY A 39 -20.24 19.40 -4.80
CA GLY A 39 -20.96 20.63 -5.12
C GLY A 39 -20.42 21.88 -4.45
N PHE A 40 -19.67 22.70 -5.19
CA PHE A 40 -20.05 24.08 -5.48
C PHE A 40 -19.16 24.67 -6.58
N ASP A 41 -19.84 25.21 -7.59
CA ASP A 41 -19.33 25.95 -8.73
C ASP A 41 -18.89 27.36 -8.30
N GLN A 42 -17.59 27.65 -8.34
CA GLN A 42 -17.08 28.99 -8.65
C GLN A 42 -15.59 28.90 -9.06
N GLY A 43 -15.26 29.54 -10.19
CA GLY A 43 -13.99 29.39 -10.89
C GLY A 43 -12.74 29.69 -10.06
N ASP A 44 -11.94 28.64 -9.86
CA ASP A 44 -10.55 28.68 -9.41
C ASP A 44 -9.79 27.49 -10.06
N PRO A 45 -8.46 27.57 -10.23
CA PRO A 45 -7.71 26.67 -11.11
C PRO A 45 -7.95 25.23 -10.70
N LYS A 46 -8.48 24.44 -11.64
CA LYS A 46 -8.80 23.01 -11.46
C LYS A 46 -7.68 22.36 -10.63
N PRO A 47 -7.98 21.82 -9.43
CA PRO A 47 -7.00 21.01 -8.74
C PRO A 47 -6.62 19.91 -9.72
N GLU A 48 -5.33 19.81 -10.05
CA GLU A 48 -4.81 18.67 -10.80
C GLU A 48 -5.37 17.44 -10.10
N LYS A 49 -6.26 16.72 -10.80
CA LYS A 49 -6.86 15.51 -10.28
C LYS A 49 -5.67 14.62 -9.97
N LYS A 50 -5.35 14.44 -8.68
CA LYS A 50 -4.31 13.51 -8.25
C LYS A 50 -4.64 12.20 -8.95
N ALA A 51 -3.80 11.81 -9.89
CA ALA A 51 -4.07 10.63 -10.70
C ALA A 51 -4.30 9.48 -9.73
N THR A 52 -5.40 8.75 -9.92
CA THR A 52 -5.68 7.54 -9.15
C THR A 52 -4.45 6.63 -9.23
N PRO A 53 -3.99 6.04 -8.11
CA PRO A 53 -2.92 5.06 -8.14
C PRO A 53 -3.19 4.04 -9.25
N ARG A 54 -2.21 3.82 -10.12
CA ARG A 54 -2.36 2.84 -11.19
C ARG A 54 -2.38 1.45 -10.58
N LEU A 55 -3.37 0.65 -10.97
CA LEU A 55 -3.41 -0.77 -10.62
C LEU A 55 -2.34 -1.50 -11.45
N PHE A 56 -1.62 -2.43 -10.84
CA PHE A 56 -0.61 -3.24 -11.50
C PHE A 56 -0.74 -4.68 -11.00
N CYS A 57 -0.76 -5.63 -11.92
CA CYS A 57 -0.74 -7.04 -11.62
C CYS A 57 0.66 -7.59 -11.91
N ASP A 58 1.36 -8.05 -10.87
CA ASP A 58 2.70 -8.64 -10.96
C ASP A 58 2.73 -10.08 -11.50
N ILE A 59 1.57 -10.75 -11.57
CA ILE A 59 1.46 -12.11 -12.12
C ILE A 59 1.50 -12.10 -13.64
N CYS A 60 0.89 -11.10 -14.28
CA CYS A 60 0.78 -11.02 -15.74
C CYS A 60 1.35 -9.72 -16.35
N ASP A 61 2.07 -8.93 -15.55
CA ASP A 61 2.76 -7.70 -15.94
C ASP A 61 1.88 -6.67 -16.67
N CYS A 62 0.61 -6.55 -16.27
CA CYS A 62 -0.33 -5.62 -16.89
C CYS A 62 -0.71 -4.48 -15.94
N PHE A 63 -0.92 -3.30 -16.52
CA PHE A 63 -1.37 -2.12 -15.79
C PHE A 63 -2.84 -1.84 -16.04
N ASP A 64 -3.50 -1.23 -15.05
CA ASP A 64 -4.83 -0.63 -15.09
C ASP A 64 -6.00 -1.59 -15.43
N LEU A 65 -5.74 -2.90 -15.59
CA LEU A 65 -6.79 -3.90 -15.85
C LEU A 65 -7.34 -4.52 -14.57
N HIS A 66 -6.45 -5.05 -13.73
CA HIS A 66 -6.74 -5.70 -12.45
C HIS A 66 -5.50 -5.60 -11.56
N ASP A 67 -5.64 -5.88 -10.27
CA ASP A 67 -4.51 -6.04 -9.35
C ASP A 67 -4.06 -7.50 -9.29
N THR A 68 -3.12 -7.83 -8.41
CA THR A 68 -2.62 -9.20 -8.25
C THR A 68 -3.71 -10.18 -7.77
N GLU A 69 -4.65 -9.74 -6.92
CA GLU A 69 -5.66 -10.62 -6.31
C GLU A 69 -6.73 -11.07 -7.32
N ASP A 70 -7.07 -10.20 -8.27
CA ASP A 70 -8.08 -10.45 -9.31
C ASP A 70 -7.50 -11.09 -10.59
N CYS A 71 -6.27 -11.59 -10.54
CA CYS A 71 -5.60 -12.10 -11.73
C CYS A 71 -6.27 -13.37 -12.28
N PRO A 72 -6.73 -13.41 -13.54
CA PRO A 72 -7.38 -14.59 -14.09
C PRO A 72 -6.41 -15.77 -14.25
N THR A 73 -5.10 -15.51 -14.32
CA THR A 73 -4.07 -16.58 -14.28
C THR A 73 -3.82 -17.10 -12.87
N GLN A 74 -4.25 -16.37 -11.83
CA GLN A 74 -4.31 -16.88 -10.45
C GLN A 74 -5.49 -17.83 -10.25
N ALA A 75 -6.58 -17.67 -11.02
CA ALA A 75 -7.74 -18.55 -10.94
C ALA A 75 -7.33 -19.99 -11.30
N GLN A 76 -7.63 -20.91 -10.38
CA GLN A 76 -7.42 -22.33 -10.64
C GLN A 76 -8.29 -22.76 -11.84
N SER A 77 -7.75 -23.65 -12.67
CA SER A 77 -8.51 -24.24 -13.78
C SER A 77 -9.84 -24.81 -13.27
N PRO A 78 -10.95 -24.72 -14.00
CA PRO A 78 -12.24 -25.30 -13.56
C PRO A 78 -12.19 -26.82 -13.32
N ASP A 79 -11.14 -27.50 -13.79
CA ASP A 79 -10.84 -28.92 -13.56
C ASP A 79 -9.98 -29.17 -12.30
N SER A 80 -9.63 -28.12 -11.55
CA SER A 80 -8.89 -28.28 -10.29
C SER A 80 -9.80 -28.91 -9.25
N VAL A 81 -9.31 -29.97 -8.61
CA VAL A 81 -9.95 -30.54 -7.42
C VAL A 81 -10.31 -29.42 -6.44
N PRO A 82 -11.55 -29.40 -5.90
CA PRO A 82 -11.94 -28.42 -4.89
C PRO A 82 -10.89 -28.38 -3.79
N HIS A 83 -10.50 -27.18 -3.36
CA HIS A 83 -9.64 -27.05 -2.19
C HIS A 83 -10.27 -27.82 -1.04
N THR A 84 -9.46 -28.55 -0.29
CA THR A 84 -9.96 -29.27 0.87
C THR A 84 -10.49 -28.25 1.86
N THR A 85 -11.76 -28.37 2.26
CA THR A 85 -12.31 -27.63 3.41
C THR A 85 -11.78 -28.15 4.74
N TYR A 86 -10.92 -29.18 4.70
CA TYR A 86 -10.16 -29.67 5.84
C TYR A 86 -9.11 -28.64 6.25
N HIS A 87 -9.48 -27.81 7.21
CA HIS A 87 -8.53 -27.06 8.02
C HIS A 87 -7.95 -28.06 9.02
N GLY A 88 -6.74 -28.54 8.76
CA GLY A 88 -6.04 -29.46 9.66
C GLY A 88 -6.05 -28.95 11.11
N ASN A 89 -5.80 -29.85 12.05
CA ASN A 89 -5.69 -29.45 13.45
C ASN A 89 -4.54 -28.44 13.60
N PRO A 90 -4.77 -27.22 14.13
CA PRO A 90 -3.70 -26.25 14.32
C PRO A 90 -2.58 -26.73 15.25
N ALA A 91 -2.84 -27.73 16.09
CA ALA A 91 -1.84 -28.34 16.95
C ALA A 91 -0.99 -29.41 16.25
N ASP A 92 -1.40 -29.88 15.07
CA ASP A 92 -0.65 -30.89 14.33
C ASP A 92 0.34 -30.19 13.38
N GLU A 93 1.63 -30.32 13.67
CA GLU A 93 2.69 -29.79 12.82
C GLU A 93 2.83 -30.64 11.56
N ARG A 94 2.73 -29.99 10.39
CA ARG A 94 2.87 -30.69 9.11
C ARG A 94 4.35 -31.08 8.92
N PRO A 95 4.66 -32.36 8.62
CA PRO A 95 6.04 -32.79 8.43
C PRO A 95 6.67 -32.03 7.26
N TYR A 96 7.76 -31.32 7.56
CA TYR A 96 8.58 -30.55 6.63
C TYR A 96 10.02 -31.06 6.66
N CYS A 97 10.63 -31.12 5.48
CA CYS A 97 12.01 -31.54 5.32
C CYS A 97 12.85 -30.34 4.87
N ASP A 98 13.83 -29.96 5.67
CA ASP A 98 14.74 -28.85 5.38
C ASP A 98 15.74 -29.19 4.27
N ILE A 99 15.99 -30.48 4.01
CA ILE A 99 16.89 -30.95 2.94
C ILE A 99 16.20 -30.83 1.58
N CYS A 100 14.94 -31.23 1.48
CA CYS A 100 14.16 -31.15 0.23
C CYS A 100 13.42 -29.82 0.05
N GLU A 101 13.40 -28.97 1.08
CA GLU A 101 12.59 -27.75 1.16
C GLU A 101 11.09 -27.98 0.82
N ALA A 102 10.56 -29.14 1.23
CA ALA A 102 9.24 -29.61 0.85
C ALA A 102 8.48 -30.26 2.02
N PHE A 103 7.15 -30.19 1.95
CA PHE A 103 6.25 -30.90 2.87
C PHE A 103 6.06 -32.37 2.45
N GLY A 104 5.92 -33.27 3.43
CA GLY A 104 5.54 -34.68 3.19
C GLY A 104 6.34 -35.70 3.99
N HIS A 105 7.49 -35.31 4.53
CA HIS A 105 8.32 -36.09 5.45
C HIS A 105 9.13 -35.12 6.34
N THR A 106 9.69 -35.61 7.43
CA THR A 106 10.58 -34.81 8.29
C THR A 106 12.02 -34.93 7.81
N THR A 107 12.86 -33.96 8.16
CA THR A 107 14.31 -34.01 7.87
C THR A 107 14.96 -35.32 8.34
N GLU A 108 14.48 -35.93 9.44
CA GLU A 108 14.98 -37.20 9.99
C GLU A 108 14.63 -38.44 9.13
N SER A 109 13.58 -38.36 8.32
CA SER A 109 13.10 -39.44 7.44
C SER A 109 13.41 -39.17 5.97
N CYS A 110 14.27 -38.19 5.70
CA CYS A 110 14.70 -37.84 4.36
C CYS A 110 15.62 -38.90 3.78
N ASN A 111 15.30 -39.39 2.58
CA ASN A 111 16.17 -40.24 1.79
C ASN A 111 16.92 -39.37 0.77
N ASP A 112 18.01 -38.75 1.22
CA ASP A 112 18.85 -37.82 0.43
C ASP A 112 19.80 -38.55 -0.55
N ASP A 113 19.70 -39.88 -0.67
CA ASP A 113 20.57 -40.69 -1.54
C ASP A 113 20.25 -40.58 -3.05
N GLN A 114 19.45 -39.59 -3.47
CA GLN A 114 19.21 -39.27 -4.88
C GLN A 114 20.41 -38.49 -5.44
N THR A 115 21.52 -39.20 -5.66
CA THR A 115 22.58 -38.72 -6.56
C THR A 115 22.08 -38.84 -8.01
N PHE A 116 22.13 -37.72 -8.75
CA PHE A 116 21.79 -37.64 -10.18
C PHE A 116 22.74 -38.46 -11.07
#